data_AF-A0A934FPC3-F1
#
_entry.id   AF-A0A934FPC3-F1
#
_cell.length_a   1.000
_cell.length_b   1.000
_cell.length_c   1.000
_cell.angle_alpha   90.00
_cell.angle_beta   90.00
_cell.angle_gamma   90.00
#
_symmetry.space_group_name_H-M   'P 1'
#
loop_
_entity.id
_entity.type
_entity.pdbx_description
1 polymer ?
#
loop_
_entity_poly.entity_id
_entity_poly.type
_entity_poly.pdbx_seq_one_letter_code
_entity_poly.pdbx_strand_id
1 'polypeptide(L)' 'TVVDSATGVTRQIPWTEGMKLYAATKTGEANAALKAVQILRGSRVIATTDTARLAANAPGPALQAGDVIKLGQLAGR' A
#
# COMPACT_ATOMS: atom_id res chain seq x y z
N THR A 1 0.75 7.87 -2.91
CA THR A 1 0.95 8.23 -1.49
C THR A 1 0.83 7.00 -0.62
N VAL A 2 1.61 6.87 0.44
CA VAL A 2 1.50 5.80 1.43
C VAL A 2 1.03 6.41 2.76
N VAL A 3 0.04 5.78 3.38
CA VAL A 3 -0.56 6.22 4.65
C VAL A 3 -0.48 5.07 5.64
N ASP A 4 0.23 5.27 6.74
CA ASP A 4 0.26 4.35 7.86
C ASP A 4 -0.89 4.69 8.83
N SER A 5 -1.88 3.81 8.93
CA SER A 5 -3.05 4.08 9.78
C SER A 5 -2.79 3.90 11.27
N ALA A 6 -1.70 3.25 11.68
CA ALA A 6 -1.38 3.06 13.09
C ALA A 6 -0.71 4.30 13.68
N THR A 7 0.14 4.96 12.89
CA THR A 7 0.88 6.16 13.31
C THR A 7 0.28 7.46 12.77
N GLY A 8 -0.61 7.38 11.79
CA GLY A 8 -1.13 8.54 11.07
C GLY A 8 -0.12 9.17 10.09
N VAL A 9 1.07 8.58 9.95
CA VAL A 9 2.12 9.08 9.07
C VAL A 9 1.69 8.94 7.61
N THR A 10 1.79 10.05 6.88
CA THR A 10 1.55 10.08 5.44
C THR A 10 2.85 10.43 4.72
N ARG A 11 3.23 9.60 3.76
CA ARG A 11 4.41 9.82 2.91
C ARG A 11 4.03 9.89 1.45
N GLN A 12 4.40 10.98 0.82
CA GLN A 12 4.31 11.08 -0.63
C GLN A 12 5.55 10.43 -1.23
N ILE A 13 5.31 9.45 -2.10
CA ILE A 13 6.37 8.79 -2.87
C ILE A 13 6.18 9.16 -4.34
N PRO A 14 7.27 9.45 -5.08
CA PRO A 14 7.18 9.67 -6.51
C PRO A 14 6.71 8.38 -7.19
N TRP A 15 5.63 8.47 -7.96
CA TRP A 15 5.16 7.35 -8.77
C TRP A 15 6.06 7.20 -10.00
N THR A 16 6.42 5.96 -10.31
CA THR A 16 7.11 5.59 -11.53
C THR A 16 6.32 4.51 -12.26
N GLU A 17 6.36 4.53 -13.58
CA GLU A 17 5.70 3.51 -14.39
C GLU A 17 6.24 2.12 -14.06
N GLY A 18 5.35 1.14 -13.92
CA GLY A 18 5.70 -0.22 -13.54
C GLY A 18 6.01 -0.43 -12.05
N MET A 19 5.91 0.62 -11.21
CA MET A 19 6.13 0.51 -9.77
C MET A 19 5.21 -0.56 -9.15
N LYS A 20 5.83 -1.48 -8.41
CA LYS A 20 5.14 -2.56 -7.69
C LYS A 20 4.70 -2.09 -6.31
N LEU A 21 3.60 -2.66 -5.82
CA LEU A 21 3.07 -2.40 -4.48
C LEU A 21 4.11 -2.64 -3.38
N TYR A 22 4.89 -3.73 -3.50
CA TYR A 22 5.99 -4.02 -2.58
C TYR A 22 6.99 -2.85 -2.49
N ALA A 23 7.47 -2.36 -3.64
CA ALA A 23 8.42 -1.24 -3.68
C ALA A 23 7.82 0.03 -3.07
N ALA A 24 6.58 0.36 -3.42
CA ALA A 24 5.87 1.51 -2.87
C ALA A 24 5.76 1.46 -1.33
N THR A 25 5.40 0.30 -0.77
CA THR A 25 5.32 0.11 0.69
C THR A 25 6.67 0.22 1.38
N LYS A 26 7.75 -0.27 0.75
CA LYS A 26 9.11 -0.16 1.30
C LYS A 26 9.62 1.28 1.30
N THR A 27 9.43 2.01 0.20
CA THR A 27 9.79 3.44 0.10
C THR A 27 8.98 4.30 1.07
N GLY A 28 7.72 3.94 1.33
CA GLY A 28 6.88 4.60 2.32
C GLY A 28 7.22 4.29 3.77
N GLU A 29 8.28 3.50 4.04
CA GLU A 29 8.64 3.02 5.38
C GLU A 29 7.44 2.41 6.13
N ALA A 30 6.65 1.61 5.41
CA ALA A 30 5.49 0.92 5.95
C ALA A 30 5.84 0.17 7.24
N ASN A 31 5.09 0.40 8.32
CA ASN A 31 5.25 -0.36 9.54
C ASN A 31 4.96 -1.84 9.28
N ALA A 32 5.98 -2.69 9.49
CA ALA A 32 5.89 -4.13 9.28
C ALA A 32 4.89 -4.83 10.21
N ALA A 33 4.47 -4.20 11.31
CA ALA A 33 3.44 -4.72 12.21
C ALA A 33 2.02 -4.60 11.63
N LEU A 34 1.84 -3.85 10.54
CA LEU A 34 0.56 -3.74 9.85
C LEU A 34 0.36 -4.93 8.92
N LYS A 35 -0.82 -5.53 8.98
CA LYS A 35 -1.16 -6.78 8.27
C LYS A 35 -1.99 -6.57 7.01
N ALA A 36 -2.56 -5.37 6.82
CA ALA A 36 -3.41 -5.07 5.68
C ALA A 36 -2.81 -3.93 4.85
N VAL A 37 -2.95 -4.05 3.53
CA VAL A 37 -2.72 -2.98 2.56
C VAL A 37 -3.97 -2.80 1.72
N GLN A 38 -4.46 -1.58 1.67
CA GLN A 38 -5.55 -1.16 0.79
C GLN A 38 -5.03 -0.15 -0.22
N ILE A 39 -5.43 -0.31 -1.47
CA ILE A 39 -5.14 0.64 -2.54
C ILE A 39 -6.42 1.39 -2.85
N LEU A 40 -6.37 2.70 -2.71
CA LEU A 40 -7.45 3.61 -3.02
C LEU A 40 -7.08 4.43 -4.25
N ARG A 41 -8.02 4.55 -5.19
CA ARG A 41 -7.92 5.43 -6.35
C ARG A 41 -9.10 6.39 -6.34
N GLY A 42 -8.83 7.65 -5.98
CA GLY A 42 -9.89 8.58 -5.60
C GLY A 42 -10.67 8.03 -4.41
N SER A 43 -11.99 7.86 -4.56
CA SER A 43 -12.90 7.34 -3.54
C SER A 43 -13.11 5.82 -3.58
N ARG A 44 -12.46 5.10 -4.49
CA ARG A 44 -12.68 3.66 -4.71
C ARG A 44 -11.54 2.82 -4.15
N VAL A 45 -11.87 1.71 -3.48
CA VAL A 45 -10.90 0.66 -3.12
C VAL A 45 -10.68 -0.22 -4.35
N ILE A 46 -9.44 -0.26 -4.84
CA ILE A 46 -9.03 -1.06 -6.00
C ILE A 46 -8.62 -2.47 -5.58
N ALA A 47 -7.93 -2.58 -4.44
CA ALA A 47 -7.49 -3.85 -3.91
C ALA A 47 -7.27 -3.79 -2.41
N THR A 48 -7.45 -4.93 -1.76
CA THR A 48 -7.07 -5.17 -0.36
C THR A 48 -6.25 -6.45 -0.33
N THR A 49 -5.05 -6.40 0.24
CA THR A 49 -4.17 -7.57 0.40
C THR A 49 -3.55 -7.60 1.79
N ASP A 50 -3.12 -8.79 2.20
CA ASP A 50 -2.28 -8.97 3.37
C ASP A 50 -0.84 -8.52 3.04
N THR A 51 -0.14 -7.88 3.99
CA THR A 51 1.28 -7.54 3.84
C THR A 51 2.16 -8.78 3.67
N ALA A 52 1.78 -9.92 4.25
CA ALA A 52 2.45 -11.21 4.05
C ALA A 52 2.43 -11.69 2.59
N ARG A 53 1.50 -11.18 1.77
CA ARG A 53 1.42 -11.49 0.33
C ARG A 53 2.20 -10.50 -0.54
N LEU A 54 2.77 -9.45 0.05
CA LEU A 54 3.63 -8.52 -0.66
C LEU A 54 5.02 -9.12 -0.86
N ALA A 55 5.23 -9.76 -1.99
CA ALA A 55 6.55 -10.16 -2.45
C ALA A 55 7.03 -9.23 -3.59
N ALA A 56 8.35 -9.11 -3.75
CA ALA A 56 8.95 -8.30 -4.83
C ALA A 56 8.41 -8.67 -6.23
N ASN A 57 8.12 -9.95 -6.43
CA ASN A 57 7.61 -10.50 -7.69
C ASN A 57 6.13 -10.88 -7.64
N ALA A 58 5.40 -10.50 -6.58
CA ALA A 58 3.99 -10.86 -6.47
C ALA A 58 3.19 -10.19 -7.60
N PRO A 59 2.32 -10.93 -8.32
CA PRO A 59 1.35 -10.32 -9.20
C PRO A 59 0.40 -9.49 -8.34
N GLY A 60 0.51 -8.17 -8.47
CA GLY A 60 -0.33 -7.20 -7.79
C GLY A 60 -0.95 -6.23 -8.79
N PRO A 61 -1.98 -5.48 -8.38
CA PRO A 61 -2.58 -4.46 -9.22
C PRO A 61 -1.54 -3.42 -9.65
N ALA A 62 -1.63 -2.98 -10.91
CA ALA A 62 -0.80 -1.91 -11.42
C ALA A 62 -1.13 -0.60 -10.69
N LEU A 63 -0.14 -0.04 -10.02
CA LEU A 63 -0.24 1.26 -9.35
C LEU A 63 -0.30 2.37 -10.39
N GLN A 64 -1.14 3.36 -10.14
CA GLN A 64 -1.28 4.57 -10.95
C GLN A 64 -0.89 5.82 -10.15
N ALA A 65 -0.54 6.87 -10.88
CA ALA A 65 -0.34 8.19 -10.28
C ALA A 65 -1.60 8.62 -9.52
N GLY A 66 -1.41 9.09 -8.30
CA GLY A 66 -2.51 9.50 -7.41
C GLY A 66 -3.09 8.37 -6.54
N ASP A 67 -2.66 7.11 -6.71
CA ASP A 67 -3.09 6.04 -5.82
C ASP A 67 -2.63 6.30 -4.38
N VAL A 68 -3.51 5.97 -3.42
CA VAL A 68 -3.25 6.03 -1.98
C VAL A 68 -3.17 4.60 -1.45
N ILE A 69 -2.02 4.24 -0.90
CA ILE A 69 -1.75 2.95 -0.30
C ILE A 69 -1.91 3.11 1.20
N LYS A 70 -3.03 2.64 1.74
CA LYS A 70 -3.31 2.68 3.16
C LYS A 70 -2.90 1.37 3.81
N LEU A 71 -2.06 1.46 4.82
CA LEU A 71 -1.59 0.34 5.63
C LEU A 71 -2.36 0.33 6.94
N GLY A 72 -2.77 -0.84 7.41
CA GLY A 72 -3.49 -0.96 8.68
C GLY A 72 -3.53 -2.38 9.21
N GLN A 73 -4.38 -2.60 10.21
CA GLN A 73 -4.68 -3.95 10.67
C GLN A 73 -5.69 -4.59 9.70
N LEU A 74 -5.52 -5.88 9.42
CA LEU A 74 -6.63 -6.67 8.89
C LEU A 74 -7.72 -6.60 9.95
N ALA A 75 -8.87 -6.02 9.63
CA ALA A 75 -10.03 -6.12 10.51
C ALA A 75 -10.27 -7.62 10.72
N GLY A 76 -9.96 -8.10 11.93
CA GLY A 76 -10.26 -9.45 12.36
C GLY A 76 -11.74 -9.65 12.15
N ARG A 77 -12.08 -10.66 11.35
CA ARG A 77 -13.42 -11.23 11.35
C ARG A 77 -13.48 -12.19 12.51
#